data_AF-A0AAE9YTR6-F1
#
_entry.id   AF-A0AAE9YTR6-F1
#
_cell.length_a   1.000
_cell.length_b   1.000
_cell.length_c   1.000
_cell.angle_alpha   90.00
_cell.angle_beta   90.00
_cell.angle_gamma   90.00
#
_symmetry.space_group_name_H-M   'P 1'
#
loop_
_entity.id
_entity.type
_entity.pdbx_description
1 polymer ?
#
loop_
_entity_poly.entity_id
_entity_poly.type
_entity_poly.pdbx_seq_one_letter_code
_entity_poly.pdbx_strand_id
1 'polypeptide(L)'
;MKLVYTNENLFLVANARNILEAHRIEVMVKNEFAQGAIGEISAFDAWPQLWLVNDTDYEKAAAIIESASSDKGGGEWICNHCCERNDASFEVCWNCQSECC
;
A
#
# COMPACT_ATOMS: atom_id res chain seq x y z
N MET A 1 -15.48 11.36 -10.12
CA MET A 1 -14.06 10.96 -10.07
C MET A 1 -13.36 11.74 -8.97
N LYS A 2 -12.71 11.06 -8.03
CA LYS A 2 -12.12 11.66 -6.83
C LYS A 2 -10.71 11.15 -6.58
N LEU A 3 -9.77 12.05 -6.28
CA LEU A 3 -8.40 11.68 -5.90
C LEU A 3 -8.42 10.93 -4.56
N VAL A 4 -7.80 9.76 -4.50
CA VAL A 4 -7.72 8.95 -3.27
C VAL A 4 -6.29 8.82 -2.75
N TYR A 5 -5.29 8.81 -3.64
CA TYR A 5 -3.89 8.67 -3.23
C TYR A 5 -2.96 9.32 -4.26
N THR A 6 -1.84 9.89 -3.80
CA THR A 6 -0.77 10.40 -4.66
C THR A 6 0.56 10.28 -3.94
N ASN A 7 1.62 10.06 -4.70
CA ASN A 7 2.98 9.97 -4.19
C ASN A 7 3.95 10.29 -5.33
N GLU A 8 5.15 10.78 -5.02
CA GLU A 8 6.21 10.98 -6.00
C GLU A 8 6.70 9.66 -6.63
N ASN A 9 6.57 8.54 -5.91
CA ASN A 9 6.98 7.22 -6.35
C ASN A 9 5.82 6.47 -7.04
N LEU A 10 5.97 6.22 -8.35
CA LEU A 10 4.99 5.50 -9.15
C LEU A 10 4.71 4.09 -8.61
N PHE A 11 5.71 3.38 -8.05
CA PHE A 11 5.51 2.04 -7.52
C PHE A 11 4.55 2.03 -6.32
N LEU A 12 4.56 3.06 -5.48
CA LEU A 12 3.62 3.16 -4.36
C LEU A 12 2.19 3.42 -4.85
N VAL A 13 2.03 4.27 -5.87
CA VAL A 13 0.73 4.53 -6.51
C VAL A 13 0.21 3.27 -7.23
N ALA A 14 1.08 2.54 -7.91
CA ALA A 14 0.75 1.27 -8.57
C ALA A 14 0.38 0.17 -7.56
N ASN A 15 1.08 0.10 -6.41
CA ASN A 15 0.72 -0.83 -5.34
C ASN A 15 -0.66 -0.50 -4.76
N ALA A 16 -0.93 0.78 -4.47
CA ALA A 16 -2.25 1.21 -4.00
C ALA A 16 -3.35 0.89 -5.02
N ARG A 17 -3.09 1.05 -6.33
CA ARG A 17 -3.98 0.61 -7.40
C ARG A 17 -4.28 -0.89 -7.30
N ASN A 18 -3.26 -1.73 -7.22
CA ASN A 18 -3.43 -3.19 -7.14
C ASN A 18 -4.29 -3.59 -5.93
N ILE A 19 -4.05 -2.98 -4.77
CA ILE A 19 -4.81 -3.24 -3.55
C ILE A 19 -6.29 -2.88 -3.74
N LEU A 20 -6.60 -1.73 -4.33
CA LEU A 20 -7.99 -1.30 -4.58
C LEU A 20 -8.68 -2.18 -5.63
N GLU A 21 -7.99 -2.51 -6.72
CA GLU A 21 -8.51 -3.41 -7.76
C GLU A 21 -8.80 -4.82 -7.19
N ALA A 22 -7.96 -5.34 -6.29
CA ALA A 22 -8.21 -6.60 -5.59
C ALA A 22 -9.51 -6.57 -4.74
N HIS A 23 -9.89 -5.39 -4.25
CA HIS A 23 -11.15 -5.15 -3.54
C HIS A 23 -12.32 -4.78 -4.47
N ARG A 24 -12.14 -4.94 -5.79
CA ARG A 24 -13.10 -4.62 -6.86
C ARG A 24 -13.50 -3.15 -6.90
N ILE A 25 -12.58 -2.25 -6.55
CA ILE A 25 -12.77 -0.80 -6.65
C ILE A 25 -12.11 -0.31 -7.94
N GLU A 26 -12.89 0.33 -8.80
CA GLU A 26 -12.42 0.82 -10.10
C GLU A 26 -11.66 2.15 -9.95
N VAL A 27 -10.45 2.20 -10.52
CA VAL A 27 -9.52 3.32 -10.36
C VAL A 27 -8.82 3.66 -11.68
N MET A 28 -8.31 4.89 -11.74
CA MET A 28 -7.54 5.43 -12.86
C MET A 28 -6.29 6.12 -12.34
N VAL A 29 -5.15 5.88 -12.99
CA VAL A 29 -3.91 6.61 -12.72
C VAL A 29 -3.83 7.81 -13.65
N LYS A 30 -3.59 9.00 -13.10
CA LYS A 30 -3.23 10.21 -13.84
C LYS A 30 -1.77 10.52 -13.61
N ASN A 31 -1.17 11.24 -14.55
CA ASN A 31 0.21 11.72 -14.50
C ASN A 31 1.28 10.60 -14.38
N GLU A 32 0.96 9.38 -14.81
CA GLU A 32 1.87 8.23 -14.77
C GLU A 32 3.22 8.49 -15.49
N PHE A 33 3.19 9.28 -16.56
CA PHE A 33 4.37 9.62 -17.37
C PHE A 33 4.83 11.07 -17.22
N ALA A 34 4.20 11.84 -16.33
CA ALA A 34 4.46 13.29 -16.19
C ALA A 34 5.82 13.59 -15.53
N GLN A 35 6.46 12.60 -14.89
CA GLN A 35 7.79 12.75 -14.28
C GLN A 35 8.86 13.19 -15.29
N GLY A 36 8.74 12.83 -16.57
CA GLY A 36 9.66 13.27 -17.62
C GLY A 36 9.57 14.76 -17.97
N ALA A 37 8.52 15.45 -17.51
CA ALA A 37 8.31 16.89 -17.71
C ALA A 37 8.76 17.75 -16.51
N ILE A 38 9.35 17.14 -15.47
CA ILE A 38 9.89 17.88 -14.32
C ILE A 38 10.96 18.86 -14.81
N GLY A 39 10.78 20.14 -14.46
CA GLY A 39 11.59 21.27 -14.94
C GLY A 39 10.81 22.22 -15.84
N GLU A 40 9.87 21.68 -16.63
CA GLU A 40 8.88 22.46 -17.39
C GLU A 40 7.57 22.63 -16.60
N ILE A 41 7.22 21.63 -15.77
CA ILE A 41 6.13 21.69 -14.79
C ILE A 41 6.65 21.51 -13.37
N SER A 42 5.84 21.89 -12.38
CA SER A 42 6.20 21.70 -10.97
C SER A 42 6.29 20.20 -10.64
N ALA A 43 7.13 19.84 -9.67
CA ALA A 43 7.28 18.45 -9.25
C ALA A 43 5.94 17.85 -8.79
N PHE A 44 5.12 18.63 -8.07
CA PHE A 44 3.81 18.19 -7.58
C PHE A 44 2.80 17.95 -8.71
N ASP A 45 2.84 18.75 -9.77
CA ASP A 45 2.00 18.53 -10.95
C ASP A 45 2.43 17.28 -11.73
N ALA A 46 3.70 16.88 -11.60
CA ALA A 46 4.25 15.68 -12.22
C ALA A 46 4.02 14.39 -11.41
N TRP A 47 3.53 14.48 -10.17
CA TRP A 47 3.31 13.30 -9.34
C TRP A 47 2.19 12.42 -9.89
N PRO A 48 2.38 11.08 -9.92
CA PRO A 48 1.31 10.16 -10.25
C PRO A 48 0.19 10.23 -9.20
N GLN A 49 -1.04 10.11 -9.69
CA GLN A 49 -2.25 10.29 -8.89
C GLN A 49 -3.20 9.13 -9.14
N LEU A 50 -3.71 8.53 -8.07
CA LEU A 50 -4.72 7.49 -8.12
C LEU A 50 -6.10 8.11 -7.86
N TRP A 51 -6.99 7.94 -8.83
CA TRP A 51 -8.34 8.48 -8.82
C TRP A 51 -9.37 7.36 -8.83
N LEU A 52 -10.42 7.49 -8.03
CA LEU A 52 -11.60 6.64 -8.10
C LEU A 52 -12.45 7.03 -9.30
N VAL A 53 -12.97 6.03 -10.01
CA VAL A 53 -13.96 6.25 -11.07
C VAL A 53 -15.30 6.65 -10.42
N ASN A 54 -15.71 5.91 -9.39
CA ASN A 54 -16.91 6.18 -8.62
C ASN A 54 -16.61 6.82 -7.25
N ASP A 55 -17.20 7.98 -6.99
CA ASP A 55 -16.91 8.77 -5.79
C ASP A 55 -17.52 8.16 -4.51
N THR A 56 -18.52 7.28 -4.65
CA THR A 56 -19.13 6.60 -3.49
C THR A 56 -18.19 5.62 -2.82
N ASP A 57 -17.15 5.14 -3.52
CA ASP A 57 -16.18 4.19 -2.99
C ASP A 57 -15.08 4.85 -2.15
N TYR A 58 -15.11 6.18 -2.01
CA TYR A 58 -14.03 6.95 -1.37
C TYR A 58 -13.73 6.51 0.07
N GLU A 59 -14.75 6.43 0.92
CA GLU A 59 -14.56 6.03 2.33
C GLU A 59 -13.94 4.63 2.43
N LYS A 60 -14.43 3.69 1.62
CA LYS A 60 -13.92 2.32 1.58
C LYS A 60 -12.47 2.28 1.08
N ALA A 61 -12.17 2.99 -0.01
CA ALA A 61 -10.85 3.02 -0.60
C ALA A 61 -9.81 3.67 0.31
N ALA A 62 -10.17 4.78 0.97
CA ALA A 62 -9.31 5.46 1.93
C ALA A 62 -8.97 4.56 3.12
N ALA A 63 -9.97 3.88 3.69
CA ALA A 63 -9.76 2.94 4.80
C ALA A 63 -8.84 1.76 4.41
N ILE A 64 -9.00 1.23 3.19
CA ILE A 64 -8.14 0.14 2.68
C ILE A 64 -6.68 0.63 2.55
N ILE A 65 -6.46 1.79 1.93
CA ILE A 65 -5.10 2.36 1.75
C ILE A 65 -4.46 2.67 3.10
N GLU A 66 -5.22 3.22 4.05
CA GLU A 66 -4.75 3.48 5.40
C GLU A 66 -4.36 2.18 6.10
N SER A 67 -5.20 1.14 6.03
CA SER A 67 -4.91 -0.16 6.61
C SER A 67 -3.61 -0.78 6.06
N ALA A 68 -3.40 -0.72 4.74
CA ALA A 68 -2.20 -1.22 4.08
C ALA A 68 -0.93 -0.40 4.40
N SER A 69 -1.08 0.89 4.72
CA SER A 69 0.03 1.74 5.18
C SER A 69 0.31 1.56 6.68
N SER A 70 -0.70 1.10 7.42
CA SER A 70 -0.67 0.92 8.87
C SER A 70 -0.19 -0.46 9.32
N ASP A 71 0.37 -1.26 8.40
CA ASP A 71 1.05 -2.53 8.70
C ASP A 71 2.34 -2.27 9.50
N LYS A 72 2.14 -1.71 10.69
CA LYS A 72 3.06 -1.83 11.80
C LYS A 72 2.92 -3.29 12.17
N GLY A 73 3.93 -4.07 11.79
CA GLY A 73 4.08 -5.45 12.22
C GLY A 73 3.57 -5.60 13.64
N GLY A 74 2.74 -6.62 13.86
CA GLY A 74 2.41 -7.05 15.21
C GLY A 74 3.66 -7.06 16.11
N GLY A 75 3.45 -7.05 17.43
CA GLY A 75 4.57 -7.19 18.34
C GLY A 75 5.39 -8.45 17.99
N GLU A 76 6.71 -8.35 18.10
CA GLU A 76 7.59 -9.52 18.00
C GLU A 76 7.04 -10.65 18.89
N TRP A 77 6.99 -11.86 18.36
CA TRP A 77 6.52 -13.03 19.09
C TRP A 77 7.68 -13.98 19.38
N ILE A 78 7.60 -14.67 20.52
CA ILE A 78 8.61 -15.63 20.92
C ILE A 78 8.10 -17.02 20.56
N CYS A 79 8.93 -17.79 19.86
CA CYS A 79 8.59 -19.16 19.51
C CYS A 79 8.57 -20.05 20.76
N ASN A 80 7.46 -20.74 21.00
CA ASN A 80 7.31 -21.66 22.14
C ASN A 80 8.16 -22.95 22.03
N HIS A 81 8.77 -23.23 20.87
CA HIS A 81 9.59 -24.43 20.64
C HIS A 81 11.10 -24.18 20.83
N CYS A 82 11.61 -23.07 20.32
CA CYS A 82 13.06 -22.77 20.35
C CYS A 82 13.40 -21.45 21.06
N CYS A 83 12.39 -20.75 21.61
CA CYS A 83 12.52 -19.47 22.31
C CYS A 83 13.09 -18.32 21.45
N GLU A 84 13.11 -18.48 20.13
CA GLU A 84 13.58 -17.45 19.21
C GLU A 84 12.59 -16.29 19.10
N ARG A 85 13.12 -15.07 18.92
CA ARG A 85 12.30 -13.88 18.69
C ARG A 85 12.03 -13.71 17.20
N ASN A 86 10.76 -13.65 16.83
CA ASN A 86 10.31 -13.52 15.46
C ASN A 86 9.60 -12.17 15.30
N ASP A 87 9.85 -11.49 14.19
CA ASP A 87 9.05 -10.34 13.78
C ASP A 87 7.63 -10.79 13.42
N ALA A 88 6.63 -9.93 13.61
CA ALA A 88 5.24 -10.30 13.28
C ALA A 88 4.97 -10.45 11.79
N SER A 89 5.89 -10.04 10.93
CA SER A 89 5.84 -10.38 9.50
C SER A 89 5.98 -11.89 9.25
N PHE A 90 6.44 -12.67 10.24
CA PHE A 90 6.57 -14.12 10.14
C PHE A 90 5.36 -14.85 10.73
N GLU A 91 4.72 -15.70 9.90
CA GLU A 91 3.66 -16.63 10.32
C GLU A 91 4.22 -17.89 11.02
N VAL A 92 5.48 -18.23 10.76
CA VAL A 92 6.19 -19.41 11.29
C VAL A 92 7.55 -19.02 11.84
N CYS A 93 8.06 -19.77 12.80
CA CYS A 93 9.36 -19.42 13.38
C CYS A 93 10.47 -19.54 12.34
N TRP A 94 11.25 -18.47 12.15
CA TRP A 94 12.33 -18.45 11.14
C TRP A 94 13.44 -19.48 11.43
N ASN A 95 13.66 -19.80 12.71
CA ASN A 95 14.70 -20.72 13.15
C ASN A 95 14.26 -22.19 13.14
N CYS A 96 13.08 -22.53 13.68
CA CYS A 96 12.64 -23.93 13.82
C CYS A 96 11.44 -24.32 12.94
N GLN A 97 10.91 -23.40 12.14
CA GLN A 97 9.78 -23.60 11.21
C GLN A 97 8.49 -24.11 11.88
N SER A 98 8.38 -23.97 13.20
CA SER A 98 7.16 -24.31 13.94
C SER A 98 6.15 -23.17 13.86
N GLU A 99 4.87 -23.50 13.71
CA GLU A 99 3.76 -22.55 13.65
C GLU A 99 3.57 -21.86 15.02
N CYS A 100 3.11 -20.61 14.99
CA CYS A 100 2.69 -19.91 16.19
C CYS A 100 1.34 -20.49 16.65
N CYS A 101 1.27 -20.99 17.89
CA CYS A 101 0.00 -21.32 18.57
C CYS A 101 -0.46 -20.14 19.42
#